data_AF-A0A352NLY9-F1
#
_entry.id   AF-A0A352NLY9-F1
#
_cell.length_a   1.000
_cell.length_b   1.000
_cell.length_c   1.000
_cell.angle_alpha   90.00
_cell.angle_beta   90.00
_cell.angle_gamma   90.00
#
_symmetry.space_group_name_H-M   'P 1'
#
loop_
_entity.id
_entity.type
_entity.pdbx_description
1 polymer ?
#
loop_
_entity_poly.entity_id
_entity_poly.type
_entity_poly.pdbx_seq_one_letter_code
_entity_poly.pdbx_strand_id
1 'polypeptide(L)'
;EAGIGRFLLGVAAAGLGRLIGRRGDFYRVAGRQLAQIDDFAGTMWPFDRHIVMGPKDPQGVVDRIKAATGVEAVIADVNDIGKVDILAATDGVDREMLSSYLKDNPHGNDDQQTPIVVLVSEENMDEWTIRL
;
A
#
# COMPACT_ATOMS: atom_id res chain seq x y z
N GLU A 1 -8.33 -23.96 -8.61
CA GLU A 1 -7.12 -24.77 -8.37
C GLU A 1 -6.04 -24.36 -9.33
N ALA A 2 -4.97 -23.75 -8.83
CA ALA A 2 -3.82 -23.45 -9.64
C ALA A 2 -2.88 -24.66 -9.55
N GLY A 3 -2.92 -25.54 -10.56
CA GLY A 3 -2.16 -26.78 -10.54
C GLY A 3 -0.65 -26.57 -10.50
N ILE A 4 0.08 -27.53 -9.93
CA ILE A 4 1.55 -27.56 -9.76
C ILE A 4 2.30 -27.10 -11.03
N GLY A 5 1.79 -27.41 -12.22
CA GLY A 5 2.38 -26.98 -13.49
C GLY A 5 2.47 -25.46 -13.68
N ARG A 6 1.44 -24.69 -13.28
CA ARG A 6 1.48 -23.21 -13.37
C ARG A 6 2.45 -22.61 -12.37
N PHE A 7 2.58 -23.23 -11.19
CA PHE A 7 3.56 -22.82 -10.19
C PHE A 7 4.99 -22.98 -10.71
N LEU A 8 5.33 -24.18 -11.22
CA LEU A 8 6.66 -24.47 -11.76
C LEU A 8 7.00 -23.55 -12.96
N LEU A 9 6.03 -23.30 -13.84
CA LEU A 9 6.19 -22.34 -14.94
C LEU A 9 6.42 -20.92 -14.43
N GLY A 10 5.69 -20.50 -13.39
CA GLY A 10 5.93 -19.23 -12.70
C GLY A 10 7.35 -19.12 -12.17
N VAL A 11 7.83 -20.14 -11.44
CA VAL A 11 9.19 -20.17 -10.90
C VAL A 11 10.23 -20.06 -12.01
N ALA A 12 10.08 -20.84 -13.09
CA ALA A 12 10.98 -20.80 -14.23
C ALA A 12 10.98 -19.42 -14.92
N ALA A 13 9.80 -18.82 -15.13
CA ALA A 13 9.67 -17.49 -15.70
C ALA A 13 10.30 -16.40 -14.81
N ALA A 14 10.17 -16.53 -13.49
CA ALA A 14 10.83 -15.64 -12.53
C ALA A 14 12.36 -15.73 -12.61
N GLY A 15 12.89 -16.95 -12.70
CA GLY A 15 14.32 -17.21 -12.83
C GLY A 15 14.89 -16.63 -14.13
N LEU A 16 14.23 -16.91 -15.26
CA LEU A 16 14.62 -16.39 -16.57
C LEU A 16 14.47 -14.86 -16.64
N GLY A 17 13.39 -14.31 -16.09
CA GLY A 17 13.16 -12.86 -15.99
C GLY A 17 14.30 -12.15 -15.24
N ARG A 18 14.74 -12.72 -14.11
CA ARG A 18 15.89 -12.17 -13.35
C ARG A 18 17.18 -12.13 -14.17
N LEU A 19 17.43 -13.13 -15.02
CA LEU A 19 18.62 -13.15 -15.89
C LEU A 19 18.63 -12.02 -16.93
N ILE A 20 17.46 -11.52 -17.32
CA ILE A 20 17.30 -10.40 -18.27
C ILE A 20 16.89 -9.09 -17.59
N GLY A 21 17.05 -9.00 -16.26
CA GLY A 21 16.77 -7.78 -15.47
C GLY A 21 15.28 -7.48 -15.27
N ARG A 22 14.38 -8.40 -15.61
CA ARG A 22 12.93 -8.26 -15.43
C ARG A 22 12.48 -8.88 -14.10
N ARG A 23 11.70 -8.12 -13.32
CA ARG A 23 11.08 -8.59 -12.08
C ARG A 23 9.57 -8.76 -12.30
N GLY A 24 8.96 -9.70 -11.60
CA GLY A 24 7.50 -9.88 -11.59
C GLY A 24 6.95 -10.91 -12.57
N ASP A 25 7.80 -11.60 -13.34
CA ASP A 25 7.34 -12.60 -14.33
C ASP A 25 6.75 -13.87 -13.70
N PHE A 26 7.08 -14.15 -12.44
CA PHE A 26 6.39 -15.16 -11.62
C PHE A 26 4.87 -14.91 -11.60
N TYR A 27 4.47 -13.70 -11.23
CA TYR A 27 3.08 -13.31 -11.03
C TYR A 27 2.29 -13.28 -12.33
N ARG A 28 2.94 -12.93 -13.45
CA ARG A 28 2.34 -12.95 -14.79
C ARG A 28 1.99 -14.36 -15.24
N VAL A 29 2.80 -15.36 -14.88
CA VAL A 29 2.67 -16.74 -15.39
C VAL A 29 1.93 -17.65 -14.42
N ALA A 30 2.19 -17.55 -13.11
CA ALA A 30 1.55 -18.36 -12.09
C ALA A 30 0.05 -17.99 -11.91
N GLY A 31 -0.32 -16.75 -12.26
CA GLY A 31 -1.68 -16.24 -12.12
C GLY A 31 -2.01 -15.78 -10.70
N ARG A 32 -3.05 -14.94 -10.58
CA ARG A 32 -3.43 -14.23 -9.34
C ARG A 32 -3.58 -15.12 -8.10
N GLN A 33 -3.95 -16.39 -8.27
CA GLN A 33 -4.21 -17.30 -7.14
C GLN A 33 -2.93 -17.92 -6.56
N LEU A 34 -1.89 -18.16 -7.38
CA LEU A 34 -0.57 -18.63 -6.91
C LEU A 34 0.31 -17.50 -6.43
N ALA A 35 0.20 -16.33 -7.07
CA ALA A 35 0.80 -15.07 -6.62
C ALA A 35 0.52 -14.75 -5.14
N GLN A 36 -0.68 -15.12 -4.68
CA GLN A 36 -1.15 -14.90 -3.31
C GLN A 36 -0.58 -15.88 -2.27
N ILE A 37 0.11 -16.95 -2.68
CA ILE A 37 0.70 -17.94 -1.76
C ILE A 37 2.04 -17.46 -1.19
N ASP A 38 2.74 -16.54 -1.86
CA ASP A 38 4.04 -16.03 -1.42
C ASP A 38 3.91 -14.91 -0.35
N ASP A 39 2.72 -14.31 -0.22
CA ASP A 39 2.41 -13.24 0.75
C ASP A 39 1.98 -13.74 2.13
N PHE A 40 2.14 -15.04 2.42
CA PHE A 40 1.79 -15.66 3.72
C PHE A 40 2.74 -15.28 4.87
N ALA A 41 3.75 -14.42 4.63
CA ALA A 41 4.74 -14.04 5.63
C ALA A 41 4.95 -12.52 5.59
N GLY A 42 4.06 -11.76 6.22
CA GLY A 42 4.19 -10.31 6.28
C GLY A 42 3.05 -9.54 6.92
N THR A 43 1.98 -10.22 7.35
CA THR A 43 0.86 -9.60 8.08
C THR A 43 0.98 -9.84 9.58
N MET A 44 0.61 -8.84 10.39
CA MET A 44 0.66 -8.93 11.86
C MET A 44 -0.24 -10.06 12.39
N TRP A 45 0.18 -10.74 13.46
CA TRP A 45 -0.67 -11.72 14.17
C TRP A 45 -1.98 -11.05 14.63
N PRO A 46 -3.16 -11.68 14.46
CA PRO A 46 -3.47 -13.06 14.00
C PRO A 46 -3.77 -13.20 12.50
N PHE A 47 -3.46 -12.17 11.71
CA PHE A 47 -3.74 -12.11 10.28
C PHE A 47 -2.57 -12.64 9.44
N ASP A 48 -1.49 -13.11 10.06
CA ASP A 48 -0.31 -13.76 9.47
C ASP A 48 -0.65 -14.95 8.56
N ARG A 49 -1.86 -15.51 8.71
CA ARG A 49 -2.37 -16.62 7.88
C ARG A 49 -3.49 -16.24 6.91
N HIS A 50 -3.81 -14.95 6.82
CA HIS A 50 -4.94 -14.44 6.05
C HIS A 50 -4.46 -13.43 5.02
N ILE A 51 -5.03 -13.49 3.82
CA ILE A 51 -4.83 -12.48 2.79
C ILE A 51 -5.74 -11.30 3.13
N VAL A 52 -5.15 -10.17 3.53
CA VAL A 52 -5.88 -8.93 3.72
C VAL A 52 -6.07 -8.28 2.37
N MET A 53 -7.29 -8.30 1.86
CA MET A 53 -7.62 -7.58 0.63
C MET A 53 -7.59 -6.07 0.86
N GLY A 54 -7.10 -5.33 -0.11
CA GLY A 54 -7.23 -3.88 -0.13
C GLY A 54 -8.70 -3.41 -0.05
N PRO A 55 -8.93 -2.14 0.32
CA PRO A 55 -10.26 -1.58 0.45
C PRO A 55 -11.05 -1.67 -0.87
N LYS A 56 -12.35 -2.02 -0.78
CA LYS A 56 -13.24 -2.15 -1.96
C LYS A 56 -13.54 -0.82 -2.65
N ASP A 57 -13.56 0.27 -1.87
CA ASP A 57 -13.85 1.63 -2.33
C ASP A 57 -12.97 2.62 -1.54
N PRO A 58 -11.67 2.72 -1.86
CA PRO A 58 -10.76 3.61 -1.14
C PRO A 58 -11.14 5.09 -1.33
N GLN A 59 -11.63 5.46 -2.52
CA GLN A 59 -12.01 6.84 -2.80
C GLN A 59 -13.22 7.28 -1.96
N GLY A 60 -14.29 6.48 -1.91
CA GLY A 60 -15.44 6.80 -1.09
C GLY A 60 -15.11 6.86 0.41
N VAL A 61 -14.08 6.15 0.88
CA VAL A 61 -13.60 6.27 2.27
C VAL A 61 -12.96 7.63 2.51
N VAL A 62 -11.99 8.06 1.69
CA VAL A 62 -11.31 9.36 1.89
C VAL A 62 -12.28 10.54 1.74
N ASP A 63 -13.24 10.45 0.82
CA ASP A 63 -14.26 11.48 0.62
C ASP A 63 -15.16 11.60 1.86
N ARG A 64 -15.55 10.47 2.49
CA ARG A 64 -16.33 10.49 3.74
C ARG A 64 -15.53 11.04 4.91
N ILE A 65 -14.23 10.75 4.99
CA ILE A 65 -13.37 11.33 6.03
C ILE A 65 -13.35 12.84 5.88
N LYS A 66 -13.07 13.37 4.68
CA LYS A 66 -13.08 14.82 4.42
C LYS A 66 -14.44 15.45 4.70
N ALA A 67 -15.53 14.80 4.31
CA ALA A 67 -16.87 15.31 4.60
C ALA A 67 -17.17 15.37 6.11
N ALA A 68 -16.66 14.42 6.90
CA ALA A 68 -16.90 14.34 8.33
C ALA A 68 -15.96 15.24 9.17
N THR A 69 -14.71 15.44 8.73
CA THR A 69 -13.68 16.13 9.51
C THR A 69 -13.28 17.48 8.94
N GLY A 70 -13.51 17.72 7.65
CA GLY A 70 -12.98 18.87 6.91
C GLY A 70 -11.49 18.78 6.56
N VAL A 71 -10.82 17.68 6.91
CA VAL A 71 -9.38 17.47 6.67
C VAL A 71 -9.19 16.66 5.37
N GLU A 72 -8.13 16.96 4.62
CA GLU A 72 -7.71 16.10 3.51
C GLU A 72 -7.34 14.69 4.01
N ALA A 73 -7.64 13.66 3.21
CA ALA A 73 -7.50 12.27 3.62
C ALA A 73 -6.84 11.43 2.54
N VAL A 74 -6.05 10.44 2.97
CA VAL A 74 -5.30 9.55 2.08
C VAL A 74 -5.37 8.12 2.62
N ILE A 75 -5.51 7.17 1.70
CA ILE A 75 -5.23 5.75 1.95
C ILE A 75 -4.00 5.39 1.13
N ALA A 76 -2.93 4.99 1.82
CA ALA A 76 -1.68 4.57 1.22
C ALA A 76 -1.25 3.21 1.74
N ASP A 77 -0.57 2.45 0.87
CA ASP A 77 0.20 1.27 1.23
C ASP A 77 1.69 1.66 1.22
N VAL A 78 2.31 1.60 2.39
CA VAL A 78 3.69 2.05 2.64
C VAL A 78 4.48 0.89 3.26
N ASN A 79 5.71 0.71 2.81
CA ASN A 79 6.60 -0.34 3.30
C ASN A 79 8.07 0.15 3.37
N ASP A 80 8.88 -0.59 4.12
CA ASP A 80 10.28 -0.22 4.42
C ASP A 80 11.24 -0.31 3.22
N ILE A 81 10.81 -0.89 2.09
CA ILE A 81 11.65 -0.97 0.87
C ILE A 81 11.56 0.31 0.02
N GLY A 82 10.94 1.36 0.53
CA GLY A 82 10.87 2.66 -0.14
C GLY A 82 9.71 2.80 -1.12
N LYS A 83 8.70 1.93 -1.05
CA LYS A 83 7.60 1.89 -2.00
C LYS A 83 6.31 2.40 -1.34
N VAL A 84 5.79 3.49 -1.88
CA VAL A 84 4.54 4.11 -1.46
C VAL A 84 3.54 3.97 -2.60
N ASP A 85 2.39 3.36 -2.33
CA ASP A 85 1.27 3.26 -3.27
C ASP A 85 0.06 4.00 -2.71
N ILE A 86 -0.38 5.06 -3.40
CA ILE A 86 -1.53 5.86 -2.97
C ILE A 86 -2.79 5.29 -3.62
N LEU A 87 -3.56 4.55 -2.81
CA LEU A 87 -4.79 3.88 -3.25
C LEU A 87 -5.94 4.87 -3.47
N ALA A 88 -6.03 5.90 -2.63
CA ALA A 88 -6.93 7.04 -2.82
C ALA A 88 -6.44 8.26 -2.04
N ALA A 89 -6.80 9.44 -2.53
CA ALA A 89 -6.57 10.70 -1.86
C ALA A 89 -7.67 11.68 -2.25
N THR A 90 -7.99 12.60 -1.35
CA THR A 90 -8.84 13.75 -1.64
C THR A 90 -8.11 14.75 -2.55
N ASP A 91 -8.85 15.60 -3.25
CA ASP A 91 -8.30 16.46 -4.30
C ASP A 91 -7.26 17.50 -3.82
N GLY A 92 -7.26 17.84 -2.53
CA GLY A 92 -6.30 18.80 -1.96
C GLY A 92 -4.93 18.21 -1.66
N VAL A 93 -4.69 16.93 -1.96
CA VAL A 93 -3.44 16.23 -1.64
C VAL A 93 -2.48 16.24 -2.83
N ASP A 94 -1.28 16.77 -2.63
CA ASP A 94 -0.15 16.54 -3.52
C ASP A 94 0.41 15.13 -3.30
N ARG A 95 0.10 14.24 -4.24
CA ARG A 95 0.46 12.82 -4.19
C ARG A 95 1.97 12.59 -4.32
N GLU A 96 2.67 13.39 -5.12
CA GLU A 96 4.11 13.23 -5.33
C GLU A 96 4.87 13.65 -4.09
N MET A 97 4.51 14.81 -3.55
CA MET A 97 5.09 15.33 -2.31
C MET A 97 4.85 14.35 -1.15
N LEU A 98 3.61 13.88 -0.97
CA LEU A 98 3.28 12.91 0.07
C LEU A 98 4.07 11.62 -0.05
N SER A 99 4.20 11.08 -1.26
CA SER A 99 4.97 9.86 -1.51
C SER A 99 6.44 10.05 -1.13
N SER A 100 6.99 11.26 -1.30
CA SER A 100 8.36 11.57 -0.89
C SER A 100 8.53 11.56 0.63
N TYR A 101 7.54 12.07 1.39
CA TYR A 101 7.57 12.10 2.86
C TYR A 101 7.40 10.73 3.50
N LEU A 102 6.58 9.86 2.88
CA LEU A 102 6.31 8.52 3.40
C LEU A 102 7.32 7.47 2.94
N LYS A 103 8.24 7.83 2.04
CA LYS A 103 9.15 6.88 1.39
C LYS A 103 9.94 6.03 2.38
N ASP A 104 10.47 6.63 3.42
CA ASP A 104 11.30 5.92 4.41
C ASP A 104 10.47 5.30 5.55
N ASN A 105 9.14 5.21 5.37
CA ASN A 105 8.18 4.66 6.34
C ASN A 105 8.41 5.17 7.78
N PRO A 106 8.42 6.50 8.02
CA PRO A 106 8.90 7.08 9.28
C PRO A 106 8.05 6.71 10.50
N HIS A 107 6.81 6.26 10.29
CA HIS A 107 5.89 5.88 11.34
C HIS A 107 6.04 4.40 11.76
N GLY A 108 6.51 3.55 10.85
CA GLY A 108 6.61 2.10 11.04
C GLY A 108 5.23 1.44 11.19
N ASN A 109 4.99 0.34 10.48
CA ASN A 109 3.66 -0.29 10.40
C ASN A 109 3.59 -1.71 10.96
N ASP A 110 4.70 -2.28 11.42
CA ASP A 110 4.78 -3.64 11.97
C ASP A 110 4.47 -3.62 13.49
N ASP A 111 5.47 -3.86 14.34
CA ASP A 111 5.33 -3.88 15.80
C ASP A 111 4.81 -2.56 16.40
N GLN A 112 4.98 -1.44 15.69
CA GLN A 112 4.53 -0.12 16.13
C GLN A 112 3.01 0.02 16.05
N GLN A 113 2.33 -0.78 15.21
CA GLN A 113 0.87 -0.79 15.05
C GLN A 113 0.30 0.61 14.80
N THR A 114 0.84 1.35 13.82
CA THR A 114 0.41 2.73 13.50
C THR A 114 -0.40 2.81 12.19
N PRO A 115 -1.64 2.28 12.14
CA PRO A 115 -2.45 2.29 10.92
C PRO A 115 -2.99 3.69 10.55
N ILE A 116 -2.84 4.69 11.41
CA ILE A 116 -3.33 6.06 11.22
C ILE A 116 -2.20 7.01 11.56
N VAL A 117 -1.90 7.91 10.62
CA VAL A 117 -0.88 8.96 10.77
C VAL A 117 -1.53 10.31 10.52
N VAL A 118 -1.19 11.30 11.33
CA VAL A 118 -1.57 12.70 11.12
C VAL A 118 -0.35 13.43 10.58
N LEU A 119 -0.49 14.03 9.40
CA LEU A 119 0.56 14.83 8.78
C LEU A 119 0.27 16.31 8.97
N VAL A 120 1.25 17.01 9.52
CA VAL A 120 1.13 18.42 9.90
C VAL A 120 2.25 19.20 9.20
N SER A 121 1.90 20.32 8.57
CA SER A 121 2.80 21.28 7.94
C SER A 121 2.36 22.70 8.33
N GLU A 122 3.25 23.68 8.20
CA GLU A 122 2.88 25.08 8.47
C GLU A 122 1.71 25.52 7.58
N GLU A 123 1.74 25.19 6.29
CA GLU A 123 0.67 25.50 5.33
C GLU A 123 -0.68 24.90 5.72
N ASN A 124 -0.71 23.66 6.24
CA ASN A 124 -1.97 23.03 6.64
C ASN A 124 -2.38 23.38 8.08
N MET A 125 -1.55 24.05 8.87
CA MET A 125 -1.92 24.58 10.19
C MET A 125 -2.44 26.01 10.13
N ASP A 126 -1.93 26.83 9.22
CA ASP A 126 -2.36 28.22 9.05
C ASP A 126 -3.85 28.30 8.63
N GLU A 127 -4.32 27.35 7.81
CA GLU A 127 -5.74 27.27 7.43
C GLU A 127 -6.66 27.03 8.64
N TRP A 128 -6.19 26.29 9.65
CA TRP A 128 -6.97 25.97 10.86
C TRP A 128 -6.86 27.05 11.94
N THR A 129 -5.70 27.71 12.05
CA THR A 129 -5.52 28.84 12.97
C THR A 129 -6.41 30.02 12.61
N ILE A 130 -6.73 30.22 11.33
CA ILE A 130 -7.61 31.30 10.86
C ILE A 130 -9.11 30.97 11.11
N ARG A 131 -9.47 29.70 11.34
CA ARG A 131 -10.86 29.25 11.55
C ARG A 131 -11.30 29.15 13.02
N LEU A 132 -10.39 29.38 13.97
CA LEU A 132 -10.67 29.43 15.43
C LEU A 132 -10.76 30.88 15.92
#